data_AF-A0A8J4EDB5-F1
#
_entry.id   AF-A0A8J4EDB5-F1
#
_cell.length_a   1.000
_cell.length_b   1.000
_cell.length_c   1.000
_cell.angle_alpha   90.00
_cell.angle_beta   90.00
_cell.angle_gamma   90.00
#
_symmetry.space_group_name_H-M   'P 1'
#
loop_
_entity.id
_entity.type
_entity.pdbx_description
1 polymer ?
#
loop_
_entity_poly.entity_id
_entity_poly.type
_entity_poly.pdbx_seq_one_letter_code
_entity_poly.pdbx_strand_id
1 'polypeptide(L)'
;MDAAERTDAMQDQELRTVAGLLHERNVIDKKIAGIIERPMTAGHLGEWIAAKIFDIDLEQTATSKAFDGRFASGSLQGLTVNVKWYLKREGLIDVTESDGLDYYLVLAGPAAPAISSRGTVRPWCLNSVHLFDARQLLRELRERGVRIGTGTSVLAAQWAAAEIYPQQRSSALVVQPEQAALLRQFASAP
;
A
#
# COMPACT_ATOMS: atom_id res chain seq x y z
N MET A 1 44.59 0.20 21.14
CA MET A 1 43.50 0.12 20.17
C MET A 1 43.05 1.54 19.88
N ASP A 2 43.47 2.03 18.73
CA ASP A 2 43.27 3.42 18.30
C ASP A 2 41.78 3.70 18.07
N ALA A 3 41.38 4.97 18.08
CA ALA A 3 39.99 5.38 17.85
C ALA A 3 39.47 4.91 16.48
N ALA A 4 40.34 4.89 15.46
CA ALA A 4 40.03 4.38 14.13
C ALA A 4 39.73 2.87 14.12
N GLU A 5 40.57 2.06 14.80
CA GLU A 5 40.35 0.61 14.91
C GLU A 5 39.06 0.26 15.66
N ARG A 6 38.66 1.09 16.64
CA ARG A 6 37.38 0.95 17.34
C ARG A 6 36.19 1.28 16.44
N THR A 7 36.31 2.29 15.59
CA THR A 7 35.26 2.67 14.63
C THR A 7 35.07 1.61 13.56
N ASP A 8 36.15 1.05 13.00
CA ASP A 8 36.07 -0.01 11.98
C ASP A 8 35.50 -1.31 12.55
N ALA A 9 35.93 -1.72 13.76
CA ALA A 9 35.36 -2.89 14.44
C ALA A 9 33.86 -2.71 14.77
N MET A 10 33.43 -1.48 15.08
CA MET A 10 32.02 -1.17 15.34
C MET A 10 31.18 -1.22 14.06
N GLN A 11 31.70 -0.67 12.94
CA GLN A 11 31.05 -0.76 11.63
C GLN A 11 30.91 -2.20 11.15
N ASP A 12 31.95 -3.03 11.35
CA ASP A 12 31.92 -4.46 11.05
C ASP A 12 30.86 -5.20 11.88
N GLN A 13 30.69 -4.82 13.15
CA GLN A 13 29.67 -5.40 14.00
C GLN A 13 28.25 -4.97 13.59
N GLU A 14 28.04 -3.70 13.27
CA GLU A 14 26.76 -3.19 12.75
C GLU A 14 26.37 -3.90 11.45
N LEU A 15 27.33 -4.10 10.54
CA LEU A 15 27.11 -4.80 9.28
C LEU A 15 26.69 -6.26 9.51
N ARG A 16 27.35 -6.97 10.43
CA ARG A 16 26.98 -8.35 10.81
C ARG A 16 25.59 -8.42 11.43
N THR A 17 25.25 -7.46 12.28
CA THR A 17 23.91 -7.36 12.87
C THR A 17 22.84 -7.16 11.78
N VAL A 18 23.06 -6.25 10.83
CA VAL A 18 22.13 -6.06 9.71
C VAL A 18 21.99 -7.32 8.86
N ALA A 19 23.10 -8.02 8.55
CA ALA A 19 23.06 -9.27 7.79
C ALA A 19 22.23 -10.36 8.49
N GLY A 20 22.36 -10.50 9.81
CA GLY A 20 21.56 -11.44 10.61
C GLY A 20 20.06 -11.12 10.56
N LEU A 21 19.69 -9.85 10.77
CA LEU A 21 18.29 -9.40 10.69
C LEU A 21 17.69 -9.61 9.29
N LEU A 22 18.47 -9.39 8.23
CA LEU A 22 18.03 -9.67 6.86
C LEU A 22 17.82 -11.17 6.63
N HIS A 23 18.62 -12.04 7.24
CA HIS A 23 18.41 -13.49 7.16
C HIS A 23 17.08 -13.90 7.83
N GLU A 24 16.81 -13.39 9.03
CA GLU A 24 15.53 -13.63 9.73
C GLU A 24 14.35 -13.14 8.90
N ARG A 25 14.45 -11.93 8.34
CA ARG A 25 13.44 -11.39 7.44
C ARG A 25 13.22 -12.27 6.21
N ASN A 26 14.28 -12.72 5.55
CA ASN A 26 14.15 -13.61 4.40
C ASN A 26 13.43 -14.93 4.73
N VAL A 27 13.57 -15.44 5.95
CA VAL A 27 12.81 -16.61 6.42
C VAL A 27 11.31 -16.28 6.58
N ILE A 28 10.98 -15.12 7.14
CA ILE A 28 9.60 -14.64 7.26
C ILE A 28 8.98 -14.41 5.88
N ASP A 29 9.69 -13.72 4.99
CA ASP A 29 9.25 -13.40 3.64
C ASP A 29 8.97 -14.68 2.83
N LYS A 30 9.79 -15.74 3.01
CA LYS A 30 9.53 -17.07 2.42
C LYS A 30 8.25 -17.71 2.95
N LYS A 31 7.97 -17.62 4.25
CA LYS A 31 6.74 -18.16 4.84
C LYS A 31 5.51 -17.44 4.28
N ILE A 32 5.55 -16.11 4.21
CA ILE A 32 4.47 -15.30 3.62
C ILE A 32 4.31 -15.64 2.13
N ALA A 33 5.41 -15.72 1.38
CA ALA A 33 5.40 -16.08 -0.03
C ALA A 33 4.77 -17.46 -0.30
N GLY A 34 4.95 -18.41 0.61
CA GLY A 34 4.28 -19.72 0.55
C GLY A 34 2.77 -19.65 0.77
N ILE A 35 2.26 -18.64 1.50
CA ILE A 35 0.83 -18.42 1.74
C ILE A 35 0.18 -17.67 0.56
N ILE A 36 0.86 -16.64 0.04
CA ILE A 36 0.33 -15.81 -1.04
C ILE A 36 0.68 -16.33 -2.44
N GLU A 37 1.48 -17.40 -2.51
CA GLU A 37 2.01 -18.05 -3.72
C GLU A 37 2.75 -17.09 -4.68
N ARG A 38 3.30 -16.00 -4.14
CA ARG A 38 4.00 -14.93 -4.87
C ARG A 38 5.14 -14.36 -4.03
N PRO A 39 6.20 -13.77 -4.63
CA PRO A 39 7.27 -13.12 -3.88
C PRO A 39 6.73 -12.05 -2.93
N MET A 40 7.27 -11.99 -1.71
CA MET A 40 6.86 -11.00 -0.71
C MET A 40 7.28 -9.60 -1.17
N THR A 41 6.28 -8.80 -1.54
CA THR A 41 6.41 -7.37 -1.88
C THR A 41 5.15 -6.63 -1.41
N ALA A 42 5.22 -5.30 -1.31
CA ALA A 42 4.06 -4.50 -0.91
C ALA A 42 2.92 -4.62 -1.94
N GLY A 43 3.24 -4.70 -3.23
CA GLY A 43 2.27 -4.92 -4.30
C GLY A 43 1.58 -6.28 -4.14
N HIS A 44 2.34 -7.38 -4.19
CA HIS A 44 1.77 -8.73 -4.16
C HIS A 44 0.98 -9.03 -2.88
N LEU A 45 1.52 -8.64 -1.72
CA LEU A 45 0.83 -8.87 -0.46
C LEU A 45 -0.40 -7.95 -0.34
N GLY A 46 -0.31 -6.71 -0.83
CA GLY A 46 -1.44 -5.78 -0.87
C GLY A 46 -2.58 -6.28 -1.75
N GLU A 47 -2.28 -6.75 -2.97
CA GLU A 47 -3.23 -7.40 -3.88
C GLU A 47 -3.90 -8.60 -3.21
N TRP A 48 -3.11 -9.50 -2.60
CA TRP A 48 -3.64 -10.68 -1.92
C TRP A 48 -4.57 -10.32 -0.75
N ILE A 49 -4.18 -9.37 0.10
CA ILE A 49 -5.02 -8.88 1.21
C ILE A 49 -6.30 -8.27 0.67
N ALA A 50 -6.21 -7.39 -0.33
CA ALA A 50 -7.36 -6.72 -0.91
C ALA A 50 -8.34 -7.72 -1.54
N ALA A 51 -7.83 -8.72 -2.25
CA ALA A 51 -8.65 -9.79 -2.83
C ALA A 51 -9.41 -10.58 -1.77
N LYS A 52 -8.77 -10.91 -0.64
CA LYS A 52 -9.42 -11.66 0.44
C LYS A 52 -10.44 -10.84 1.22
N ILE A 53 -10.21 -9.54 1.38
CA ILE A 53 -11.08 -8.69 2.21
C ILE A 53 -12.23 -8.10 1.39
N PHE A 54 -11.97 -7.65 0.17
CA PHE A 54 -12.94 -6.90 -0.65
C PHE A 54 -13.48 -7.71 -1.83
N ASP A 55 -13.24 -9.02 -1.83
CA ASP A 55 -13.74 -9.96 -2.85
C ASP A 55 -13.38 -9.49 -4.27
N ILE A 56 -12.07 -9.47 -4.55
CA ILE A 56 -11.51 -9.04 -5.84
C ILE A 56 -10.95 -10.25 -6.57
N ASP A 57 -11.43 -10.47 -7.80
CA ASP A 57 -10.85 -11.40 -8.74
C ASP A 57 -9.61 -10.73 -9.36
N LEU A 58 -8.43 -11.22 -8.98
CA LEU A 58 -7.15 -10.72 -9.50
C LEU A 58 -6.89 -11.24 -10.92
N GLU A 59 -6.36 -10.37 -11.77
CA GLU A 59 -5.93 -10.72 -13.11
C GLU A 59 -4.73 -11.66 -13.06
N GLN A 60 -4.83 -12.81 -13.74
CA GLN A 60 -3.78 -13.83 -13.74
C GLN A 60 -2.58 -13.46 -14.63
N THR A 61 -2.76 -12.50 -15.54
CA THR A 61 -1.70 -12.05 -16.44
C THR A 61 -1.46 -10.55 -16.30
N ALA A 62 -0.20 -10.16 -16.11
CA ALA A 62 0.24 -8.76 -16.05
C ALA A 62 0.16 -8.02 -17.40
N THR A 63 -0.70 -8.49 -18.32
CA THR A 63 -0.88 -7.93 -19.67
C THR A 63 -1.74 -6.67 -19.65
N SER A 64 -2.66 -6.58 -18.69
CA SER A 64 -3.37 -5.36 -18.31
C SER A 64 -2.44 -4.47 -17.47
N LYS A 65 -1.77 -3.49 -18.08
CA LYS A 65 -0.86 -2.56 -17.37
C LYS A 65 -1.60 -1.55 -16.46
N ALA A 66 -2.93 -1.59 -16.39
CA ALA A 66 -3.73 -0.51 -15.82
C ALA A 66 -4.45 -0.84 -14.51
N PHE A 67 -4.82 -2.10 -14.29
CA PHE A 67 -5.58 -2.55 -13.13
C PHE A 67 -5.18 -3.99 -12.75
N ASP A 68 -5.35 -4.33 -11.47
CA ASP A 68 -4.91 -5.62 -10.91
C ASP A 68 -6.04 -6.64 -10.84
N GLY A 69 -7.30 -6.20 -10.91
CA GLY A 69 -8.46 -7.09 -10.81
C GLY A 69 -9.80 -6.38 -10.98
N ARG A 70 -10.87 -7.12 -10.66
CA ARG A 70 -12.25 -6.64 -10.64
C ARG A 70 -12.93 -7.05 -9.34
N PHE A 71 -13.82 -6.21 -8.82
CA PHE A 71 -14.68 -6.63 -7.72
C PHE A 71 -15.60 -7.77 -8.20
N ALA A 72 -15.61 -8.88 -7.47
CA ALA A 72 -16.39 -10.06 -7.79
C ALA A 72 -17.84 -9.95 -7.27
N SER A 73 -18.07 -9.12 -6.26
CA SER A 73 -19.39 -8.91 -5.65
C SER A 73 -19.61 -7.49 -5.12
N GLY A 74 -20.79 -7.25 -4.53
CA GLY A 74 -21.16 -5.98 -3.93
C GLY A 74 -21.54 -4.88 -4.93
N SER A 75 -21.62 -3.63 -4.46
CA SER A 75 -22.04 -2.47 -5.27
C SER A 75 -21.07 -2.11 -6.39
N LEU A 76 -19.84 -2.62 -6.35
CA LEU A 76 -18.80 -2.34 -7.34
C LEU A 76 -18.55 -3.53 -8.27
N GLN A 77 -19.39 -4.56 -8.23
CA GLN A 77 -19.21 -5.78 -9.02
C GLN A 77 -18.92 -5.49 -10.51
N GLY A 78 -17.87 -6.12 -11.03
CA GLY A 78 -17.41 -5.98 -12.42
C GLY A 78 -16.53 -4.76 -12.70
N LEU A 79 -16.49 -3.78 -11.79
CA LEU A 79 -15.64 -2.59 -11.93
C LEU A 79 -14.19 -2.93 -11.65
N THR A 80 -13.29 -2.31 -12.41
CA THR A 80 -11.85 -2.55 -12.35
C THR A 80 -11.21 -1.82 -11.17
N VAL A 81 -10.19 -2.44 -10.60
CA VAL A 81 -9.47 -1.90 -9.45
C VAL A 81 -7.97 -2.08 -9.58
N ASN A 82 -7.22 -1.03 -9.23
CA ASN A 82 -5.77 -1.09 -9.03
C ASN A 82 -5.47 -0.93 -7.54
N VAL A 83 -4.91 -1.97 -6.95
CA VAL A 83 -4.55 -2.06 -5.55
C VAL A 83 -3.17 -1.46 -5.34
N LYS A 84 -3.05 -0.60 -4.34
CA LYS A 84 -1.76 -0.01 -3.95
C LYS A 84 -1.57 -0.16 -2.47
N TRP A 85 -0.37 -0.55 -2.06
CA TRP A 85 0.00 -0.52 -0.65
C TRP A 85 1.20 0.38 -0.41
N TYR A 86 0.95 1.51 0.24
CA TYR A 86 1.99 2.39 0.75
C TYR A 86 2.20 2.11 2.23
N LEU A 87 3.36 1.55 2.60
CA LEU A 87 3.73 1.27 3.99
C LEU A 87 3.83 2.53 4.87
N LYS A 88 3.75 3.72 4.27
CA LYS A 88 3.69 5.03 4.91
C LYS A 88 2.94 5.99 3.98
N ARG A 89 1.96 6.72 4.51
CA ARG A 89 1.11 7.64 3.72
C ARG A 89 1.73 9.02 3.65
N GLU A 90 2.34 9.34 2.50
CA GLU A 90 3.09 10.58 2.26
C GLU A 90 2.38 11.54 1.28
N GLY A 91 1.09 11.31 1.01
CA GLY A 91 0.30 12.16 0.11
C GLY A 91 0.53 11.89 -1.38
N LEU A 92 1.20 10.79 -1.72
CA LEU A 92 1.54 10.42 -3.10
C LEU A 92 0.79 9.17 -3.54
N ILE A 93 0.35 9.15 -4.80
CA ILE A 93 -0.24 7.98 -5.45
C ILE A 93 0.38 7.82 -6.85
N ASP A 94 0.80 6.60 -7.20
CA ASP A 94 1.14 6.24 -8.58
C ASP A 94 -0.12 6.17 -9.44
N VAL A 95 -0.31 7.11 -10.36
CA VAL A 95 -1.52 7.22 -11.17
C VAL A 95 -1.21 6.85 -12.63
N THR A 96 -2.11 6.10 -13.26
CA THR A 96 -2.16 5.86 -14.70
C THR A 96 -3.24 6.72 -15.34
N GLU A 97 -3.06 7.07 -16.62
CA GLU A 97 -4.06 7.77 -17.44
C GLU A 97 -5.00 6.81 -18.19
N SER A 98 -4.96 5.52 -17.88
CA SER A 98 -5.82 4.52 -18.53
C SER A 98 -7.30 4.75 -18.23
N ASP A 99 -8.11 4.90 -19.29
CA ASP A 99 -9.57 5.01 -19.20
C ASP A 99 -10.26 3.71 -18.74
N GLY A 100 -9.53 2.59 -18.81
CA GLY A 100 -10.01 1.27 -18.40
C GLY A 100 -9.92 0.99 -16.90
N LEU A 101 -9.50 1.96 -16.08
CA LEU A 101 -9.45 1.84 -14.62
C LEU A 101 -10.62 2.61 -13.99
N ASP A 102 -11.39 1.96 -13.12
CA ASP A 102 -12.51 2.56 -12.40
C ASP A 102 -12.10 3.05 -11.01
N TYR A 103 -11.33 2.25 -10.24
CA TYR A 103 -10.95 2.60 -8.88
C TYR A 103 -9.49 2.33 -8.53
N TYR A 104 -8.91 3.19 -7.69
CA TYR A 104 -7.73 2.82 -6.89
C TYR A 104 -8.17 2.40 -5.50
N LEU A 105 -7.80 1.18 -5.09
CA LEU A 105 -7.94 0.72 -3.71
C LEU A 105 -6.58 0.83 -3.01
N VAL A 106 -6.44 1.83 -2.15
CA VAL A 106 -5.16 2.18 -1.53
C VAL A 106 -5.15 1.75 -0.07
N LEU A 107 -4.34 0.73 0.23
CA LEU A 107 -3.95 0.35 1.58
C LEU A 107 -2.81 1.27 2.04
N ALA A 108 -2.89 1.79 3.26
CA ALA A 108 -1.93 2.76 3.74
C ALA A 108 -1.51 2.47 5.19
N GLY A 109 -0.19 2.51 5.43
CA GLY A 109 0.39 2.58 6.76
C GLY A 109 0.24 3.98 7.39
N PRO A 110 1.02 4.29 8.45
CA PRO A 110 0.85 5.52 9.22
C PRO A 110 1.00 6.77 8.34
N ALA A 111 0.18 7.78 8.65
CA ALA A 111 0.33 9.11 8.07
C ALA A 111 1.60 9.77 8.60
N ALA A 112 2.39 10.35 7.72
CA ALA A 112 3.60 11.05 8.13
C ALA A 112 3.94 12.18 7.17
N PRO A 113 4.46 13.31 7.69
CA PRO A 113 4.98 14.36 6.85
C PRO A 113 6.21 13.87 6.06
N ALA A 114 6.33 14.29 4.80
CA ALA A 114 7.41 13.90 3.89
C ALA A 114 8.77 14.57 4.20
N ILE A 115 9.04 14.93 5.46
CA ILE A 115 10.09 15.90 5.83
C ILE A 115 11.44 15.23 6.15
N SER A 116 11.48 13.94 6.51
CA SER A 116 12.74 13.18 6.62
C SER A 116 12.53 11.66 6.72
N SER A 117 13.43 10.87 6.12
CA SER A 117 13.48 9.40 6.27
C SER A 117 14.26 8.95 7.51
N ARG A 118 15.11 9.82 8.07
CA ARG A 118 16.02 9.48 9.18
C ARG A 118 15.22 9.16 10.45
N GLY A 119 15.50 8.02 11.06
CA GLY A 119 14.81 7.55 12.27
C GLY A 119 13.37 7.10 12.06
N THR A 120 12.91 6.99 10.81
CA THR A 120 11.55 6.50 10.50
C THR A 120 11.59 5.12 9.88
N VAL A 121 10.59 4.30 10.18
CA VAL A 121 10.39 2.99 9.53
C VAL A 121 9.16 3.04 8.63
N ARG A 122 9.10 2.11 7.67
CA ARG A 122 7.92 1.83 6.84
C ARG A 122 7.38 0.46 7.27
N PRO A 123 6.60 0.40 8.37
CA PRO A 123 6.14 -0.86 8.92
C PRO A 123 5.20 -1.57 7.93
N TRP A 124 5.22 -2.90 7.94
CA TRP A 124 4.25 -3.73 7.21
C TRP A 124 2.92 -3.75 7.95
N CYS A 125 2.26 -2.59 7.98
CA CYS A 125 0.98 -2.43 8.63
C CYS A 125 0.01 -1.64 7.75
N LEU A 126 -1.27 -1.77 8.11
CA LEU A 126 -2.39 -1.11 7.49
C LEU A 126 -3.11 -0.30 8.57
N ASN A 127 -3.05 1.02 8.43
CA ASN A 127 -3.73 1.96 9.32
C ASN A 127 -5.00 2.53 8.68
N SER A 128 -5.04 2.65 7.35
CA SER A 128 -6.21 3.11 6.63
C SER A 128 -6.36 2.47 5.25
N VAL A 129 -7.59 2.47 4.74
CA VAL A 129 -7.94 2.08 3.37
C VAL A 129 -8.70 3.22 2.73
N HIS A 130 -8.34 3.53 1.48
CA HIS A 130 -8.95 4.58 0.70
C HIS A 130 -9.40 4.03 -0.66
N LEU A 131 -10.59 4.42 -1.10
CA LEU A 131 -11.11 4.10 -2.42
C LEU A 131 -11.25 5.39 -3.23
N PHE A 132 -10.41 5.56 -4.25
CA PHE A 132 -10.46 6.71 -5.14
C PHE A 132 -11.15 6.31 -6.44
N ASP A 133 -12.16 7.07 -6.86
CA ASP A 133 -12.64 7.03 -8.24
C ASP A 133 -11.52 7.54 -9.17
N ALA A 134 -11.07 6.67 -10.08
CA ALA A 134 -9.91 6.95 -10.91
C ALA A 134 -10.17 8.13 -11.88
N ARG A 135 -11.40 8.25 -12.39
CA ARG A 135 -11.77 9.31 -13.35
C ARG A 135 -11.91 10.66 -12.66
N GLN A 136 -12.52 10.68 -11.47
CA GLN A 136 -12.61 11.88 -10.65
C GLN A 136 -11.21 12.34 -10.23
N LEU A 137 -10.38 11.43 -9.69
CA LEU A 137 -9.01 11.74 -9.28
C LEU A 137 -8.22 12.31 -10.46
N LEU A 138 -8.25 11.66 -11.63
CA LEU A 138 -7.51 12.12 -12.81
C LEU A 138 -7.96 13.50 -13.28
N ARG A 139 -9.27 13.78 -13.26
CA ARG A 139 -9.82 15.10 -13.59
C ARG A 139 -9.30 16.18 -12.65
N GLU A 140 -9.41 15.96 -11.34
CA GLU A 140 -8.96 16.91 -10.31
C GLU A 140 -7.44 17.16 -10.40
N LEU A 141 -6.65 16.13 -10.72
CA LEU A 141 -5.21 16.26 -10.92
C LEU A 141 -4.86 17.08 -12.17
N ARG A 142 -5.58 16.87 -13.29
CA ARG A 142 -5.41 17.64 -14.53
C ARG A 142 -5.80 19.11 -14.33
N GLU A 143 -6.90 19.38 -13.65
CA GLU A 143 -7.34 20.74 -13.30
C GLU A 143 -6.31 21.48 -12.44
N ARG A 144 -5.63 20.75 -11.55
CA ARG A 144 -4.53 21.29 -10.72
C ARG A 144 -3.20 21.44 -11.48
N GLY A 145 -3.07 20.88 -12.68
CA GLY A 145 -1.83 20.93 -13.47
C GLY A 145 -0.64 20.19 -12.84
N VAL A 146 -0.88 19.20 -11.98
CA VAL A 146 0.21 18.42 -11.37
C VAL A 146 0.71 17.34 -12.31
N ARG A 147 1.98 16.95 -12.17
CA ARG A 147 2.54 15.82 -12.91
C ARG A 147 1.83 14.52 -12.53
N ILE A 148 1.23 13.86 -13.52
CA ILE A 148 0.56 12.56 -13.39
C ILE A 148 1.56 11.45 -13.73
N GLY A 149 1.49 10.35 -12.98
CA GLY A 149 2.39 9.21 -13.09
C GLY A 149 2.80 8.66 -11.72
N THR A 150 4.03 8.15 -11.64
CA THR A 150 4.63 7.70 -10.37
C THR A 150 4.78 8.87 -9.39
N GLY A 151 4.34 8.68 -8.15
CA GLY A 151 4.45 9.66 -7.07
C GLY A 151 3.63 10.92 -7.30
N THR A 152 2.43 10.81 -7.87
CA THR A 152 1.54 11.95 -8.12
C THR A 152 1.02 12.54 -6.80
N SER A 153 1.11 13.86 -6.63
CA SER A 153 0.68 14.55 -5.40
C SER A 153 -0.85 14.69 -5.30
N VAL A 154 -1.41 14.08 -4.26
CA VAL A 154 -2.85 14.08 -3.96
C VAL A 154 -3.11 14.87 -2.67
N LEU A 155 -4.09 15.77 -2.70
CA LEU A 155 -4.40 16.65 -1.56
C LEU A 155 -4.91 15.86 -0.35
N ALA A 156 -4.61 16.36 0.85
CA ALA A 156 -5.11 15.77 2.09
C ALA A 156 -6.64 15.64 2.13
N ALA A 157 -7.36 16.62 1.56
CA ALA A 157 -8.82 16.58 1.45
C ALA A 157 -9.32 15.43 0.57
N GLN A 158 -8.62 15.13 -0.54
CA GLN A 158 -8.95 14.00 -1.42
C GLN A 158 -8.71 12.67 -0.70
N TRP A 159 -7.59 12.55 0.05
CA TRP A 159 -7.35 11.38 0.91
C TRP A 159 -8.44 11.16 1.96
N ALA A 160 -8.85 12.24 2.64
CA ALA A 160 -9.91 12.17 3.65
C ALA A 160 -11.26 11.78 3.03
N ALA A 161 -11.61 12.35 1.88
CA ALA A 161 -12.86 12.01 1.18
C ALA A 161 -12.89 10.54 0.71
N ALA A 162 -11.73 10.00 0.29
CA ALA A 162 -11.62 8.63 -0.19
C ALA A 162 -11.55 7.57 0.93
N GLU A 163 -11.40 7.95 2.21
CA GLU A 163 -11.25 6.99 3.30
C GLU A 163 -12.51 6.14 3.50
N ILE A 164 -12.32 4.81 3.50
CA ILE A 164 -13.36 3.82 3.82
C ILE A 164 -13.06 3.07 5.12
N TYR A 165 -11.81 3.09 5.58
CA TYR A 165 -11.37 2.52 6.86
C TYR A 165 -10.19 3.35 7.42
N PRO A 166 -10.10 3.56 8.74
CA PRO A 166 -11.03 3.13 9.79
C PRO A 166 -12.26 4.03 9.90
N GLN A 167 -12.22 5.24 9.33
CA GLN A 167 -13.37 6.13 9.28
C GLN A 167 -14.09 5.96 7.94
N GLN A 168 -15.35 5.53 7.98
CA GLN A 168 -16.19 5.40 6.79
C GLN A 168 -16.61 6.81 6.31
N ARG A 169 -15.79 7.45 5.49
CA ARG A 169 -16.05 8.80 4.95
C ARG A 169 -16.64 8.74 3.54
N SER A 170 -16.21 7.79 2.73
CA SER A 170 -16.79 7.50 1.42
C SER A 170 -17.93 6.48 1.53
N SER A 171 -19.01 6.65 0.76
CA SER A 171 -20.09 5.66 0.65
C SER A 171 -19.95 4.75 -0.57
N ALA A 172 -18.91 4.94 -1.40
CA ALA A 172 -18.71 4.15 -2.63
C ALA A 172 -18.48 2.66 -2.35
N LEU A 173 -17.88 2.34 -1.20
CA LEU A 173 -17.72 0.97 -0.69
C LEU A 173 -17.83 0.99 0.83
N VAL A 174 -18.84 0.30 1.38
CA VAL A 174 -19.07 0.20 2.82
C VAL A 174 -18.27 -0.98 3.38
N VAL A 175 -17.37 -0.70 4.31
CA VAL A 175 -16.56 -1.73 4.98
C VAL A 175 -17.40 -2.42 6.05
N GLN A 176 -17.65 -3.71 5.84
CA GLN A 176 -18.42 -4.52 6.78
C GLN A 176 -17.65 -4.79 8.07
N PRO A 177 -18.34 -5.07 9.20
CA PRO A 177 -17.67 -5.34 10.48
C PRO A 177 -16.62 -6.45 10.43
N GLU A 178 -16.88 -7.50 9.65
CA GLU A 178 -15.96 -8.62 9.43
C GLU A 178 -14.71 -8.19 8.64
N GLN A 179 -14.87 -7.38 7.59
CA GLN A 179 -13.76 -6.80 6.83
C GLN A 179 -12.92 -5.89 7.73
N ALA A 180 -13.55 -5.05 8.54
CA ALA A 180 -12.87 -4.18 9.51
C ALA A 180 -12.10 -4.99 10.58
N ALA A 181 -12.63 -6.14 11.01
CA ALA A 181 -11.96 -7.03 11.94
C ALA A 181 -10.72 -7.69 11.33
N LEU A 182 -10.78 -8.09 10.06
CA LEU A 182 -9.63 -8.61 9.30
C LEU A 182 -8.57 -7.53 9.08
N LEU A 183 -8.97 -6.33 8.64
CA LEU A 183 -8.06 -5.19 8.47
C LEU A 183 -7.30 -4.86 9.75
N ARG A 184 -7.96 -4.95 10.91
CA ARG A 184 -7.36 -4.67 12.22
C ARG A 184 -6.22 -5.64 12.58
N GLN A 185 -6.20 -6.85 12.04
CA GLN A 185 -5.09 -7.80 12.25
C GLN A 185 -3.76 -7.31 11.67
N PHE A 186 -3.83 -6.37 10.71
CA PHE A 186 -2.67 -5.76 10.07
C PHE A 186 -2.31 -4.39 10.65
N ALA A 187 -3.02 -3.91 11.67
CA ALA A 187 -2.68 -2.66 12.33
C ALA A 187 -1.30 -2.76 13.00
N SER A 188 -0.57 -1.65 13.09
CA SER A 188 0.64 -1.59 13.93
C SER A 188 0.25 -1.95 15.36
N ALA A 189 1.05 -2.81 16.01
CA ALA A 189 0.93 -2.99 17.45
C ALA A 189 1.01 -1.63 18.16
N PRO A 190 0.22 -1.40 19.22
CA PRO A 190 0.24 -0.15 19.98
C PRO A 190 1.62 0.11 20.63
#